data_AF-A0A2A2RZA7-F1
#
_entry.id   AF-A0A2A2RZA7-F1
#
_cell.length_a   1.000
_cell.length_b   1.000
_cell.length_c   1.000
_cell.angle_alpha   90.00
_cell.angle_beta   90.00
_cell.angle_gamma   90.00
#
_symmetry.space_group_name_H-M   'P 1'
#
loop_
_entity.id
_entity.type
_entity.pdbx_description
1 polymer ?
#
loop_
_entity_poly.entity_id
_entity_poly.type
_entity_poly.pdbx_seq_one_letter_code
_entity_poly.pdbx_strand_id
1 'polypeptide(L)'
;MSRQLLSMCLKVLALAELGLVSGLLAASPFPPGPVVGWGFNDQGQISPPVGMDDAIGISAGFKHSLAIRSNGTVAGWGDNTSGQLNPPVALMDVRQVAAGSTFSVALRSNSTVVTWGSDTGMPLGLTNLVAIAAGTGHILALKADGTLVAWGSNGNGVTDVPASATNVAAIAAGPDHNVVLLTNGTVLSWGRNEFGATNVPAGLSNVIAVAAGFHSLALRGDGTVVAWGPNGNGQTTVPTGLSNVTAIAAGALHSAALKSDGTVVAWGYNDQNQSSVPAGLVGVSSIAGGYDHTLALKSRGRLLDLQVFAGLTLDGGVGSTNRILFSTDLTNGSWTVLTNLVLPKSPYLFFDTSAPATGRRFYRIESP
;
A
#
# COMPACT_ATOMS: atom_id res chain seq x y z
N MET A 1 47.64 46.89 -14.67
CA MET A 1 46.56 47.73 -14.11
C MET A 1 45.22 47.18 -14.61
N SER A 2 44.28 46.90 -13.68
CA SER A 2 42.87 46.43 -13.75
C SER A 2 42.50 45.23 -14.66
N ARG A 3 42.00 44.06 -14.18
CA ARG A 3 40.74 43.67 -13.46
C ARG A 3 39.45 43.65 -14.33
N GLN A 4 38.71 42.52 -14.22
CA GLN A 4 37.28 42.21 -14.53
C GLN A 4 36.92 41.81 -15.99
N LEU A 5 35.99 40.90 -16.35
CA LEU A 5 35.15 39.83 -15.75
C LEU A 5 34.30 39.18 -16.89
N LEU A 6 33.98 37.86 -16.80
CA LEU A 6 32.79 37.10 -17.34
C LEU A 6 32.53 37.08 -18.88
N SER A 7 31.96 36.06 -19.56
CA SER A 7 31.24 34.82 -19.24
C SER A 7 31.04 33.94 -20.50
N MET A 8 30.90 32.63 -20.26
CA MET A 8 30.04 31.63 -20.94
C MET A 8 30.41 31.01 -22.31
N CYS A 9 30.77 29.73 -22.22
CA CYS A 9 30.77 28.71 -23.28
C CYS A 9 29.34 28.33 -23.71
N LEU A 10 29.12 28.30 -25.02
CA LEU A 10 28.06 27.56 -25.69
C LEU A 10 28.73 26.74 -26.80
N LYS A 11 28.72 25.41 -26.72
CA LYS A 11 28.94 24.57 -27.90
C LYS A 11 28.25 23.21 -27.76
N VAL A 12 27.42 23.00 -28.75
CA VAL A 12 26.58 21.86 -29.09
C VAL A 12 27.40 20.86 -29.93
N LEU A 13 26.91 19.62 -30.02
CA LEU A 13 26.94 18.69 -31.17
C LEU A 13 28.01 17.57 -31.16
N ALA A 14 27.56 16.31 -31.12
CA ALA A 14 28.07 15.23 -31.99
C ALA A 14 27.01 14.12 -32.17
N LEU A 15 26.85 13.73 -33.43
CA LEU A 15 25.83 12.87 -34.04
C LEU A 15 26.03 11.36 -33.80
N ALA A 16 24.96 10.63 -34.11
CA ALA A 16 24.82 9.18 -34.26
C ALA A 16 25.75 8.54 -35.33
N GLU A 17 26.11 7.27 -35.11
CA GLU A 17 25.79 6.09 -35.95
C GLU A 17 26.78 4.94 -35.69
N LEU A 18 26.27 3.72 -35.44
CA LEU A 18 26.67 2.46 -36.09
C LEU A 18 26.05 1.25 -35.35
N GLY A 19 25.38 0.38 -36.12
CA GLY A 19 25.38 -1.07 -35.85
C GLY A 19 24.08 -1.67 -35.33
N LEU A 20 23.23 -2.14 -36.25
CA LEU A 20 22.26 -3.20 -35.99
C LEU A 20 22.96 -4.45 -35.42
N VAL A 21 22.62 -4.81 -34.18
CA VAL A 21 22.54 -6.23 -33.77
C VAL A 21 21.20 -6.39 -33.05
N SER A 22 20.29 -7.04 -33.76
CA SER A 22 19.09 -7.67 -33.23
C SER A 22 19.45 -8.59 -32.06
N GLY A 23 19.14 -8.13 -30.85
CA GLY A 23 19.18 -8.88 -29.62
C GLY A 23 17.99 -8.43 -28.78
N LEU A 24 16.96 -9.26 -28.75
CA LEU A 24 15.72 -9.13 -28.00
C LEU A 24 16.03 -8.92 -26.50
N LEU A 25 16.27 -7.69 -26.06
CA LEU A 25 16.13 -7.32 -24.66
C LEU A 25 14.65 -7.06 -24.44
N ALA A 26 13.95 -8.09 -23.96
CA ALA A 26 12.61 -7.95 -23.41
C ALA A 26 12.62 -6.73 -22.47
N ALA A 27 11.92 -5.67 -22.86
CA ALA A 27 11.55 -4.63 -21.94
C ALA A 27 10.88 -5.33 -20.75
N SER A 28 11.43 -5.13 -19.55
CA SER A 28 10.72 -5.53 -18.33
C SER A 28 9.32 -4.91 -18.40
N PRO A 29 8.23 -5.69 -18.31
CA PRO A 29 6.88 -5.17 -18.58
C PRO A 29 6.35 -4.25 -17.48
N PHE A 30 7.15 -3.89 -16.47
CA PHE A 30 6.69 -3.12 -15.32
C PHE A 30 7.08 -1.64 -15.45
N PRO A 31 6.13 -0.70 -15.41
CA PRO A 31 6.43 0.73 -15.51
C PRO A 31 7.26 1.21 -14.30
N PRO A 32 8.12 2.23 -14.47
CA PRO A 32 8.88 2.83 -13.38
C PRO A 32 7.90 3.67 -12.55
N GLY A 33 7.36 3.04 -11.51
CA GLY A 33 6.55 3.69 -10.49
C GLY A 33 6.58 2.83 -9.22
N PRO A 34 6.19 3.36 -8.05
CA PRO A 34 6.12 2.59 -6.82
C PRO A 34 5.00 1.54 -6.87
N VAL A 35 4.00 1.67 -7.75
CA VAL A 35 2.93 0.67 -7.85
C VAL A 35 3.30 -0.37 -8.89
N VAL A 36 3.33 -1.64 -8.47
CA VAL A 36 3.57 -2.80 -9.34
C VAL A 36 2.33 -3.68 -9.29
N GLY A 37 1.73 -3.96 -10.44
CA GLY A 37 0.61 -4.89 -10.58
C GLY A 37 1.02 -6.18 -11.30
N TRP A 38 0.39 -7.30 -10.94
CA TRP A 38 0.52 -8.57 -11.65
C TRP A 38 -0.76 -9.41 -11.50
N GLY A 39 -0.97 -10.36 -12.42
CA GLY A 39 -2.22 -11.12 -12.52
C GLY A 39 -2.97 -10.84 -13.82
N PHE A 40 -4.30 -11.01 -13.79
CA PHE A 40 -5.19 -10.76 -14.91
C PHE A 40 -5.23 -9.26 -15.31
N ASN A 41 -5.27 -8.97 -16.62
CA ASN A 41 -5.13 -7.60 -17.15
C ASN A 41 -6.05 -7.24 -18.33
N ASP A 42 -7.23 -7.84 -18.44
CA ASP A 42 -8.14 -7.59 -19.58
C ASP A 42 -8.64 -6.14 -19.69
N GLN A 43 -8.64 -5.40 -18.59
CA GLN A 43 -9.08 -4.00 -18.51
C GLN A 43 -7.93 -3.02 -18.22
N GLY A 44 -6.68 -3.51 -18.17
CA GLY A 44 -5.55 -2.68 -17.77
C GLY A 44 -5.40 -2.53 -16.25
N GLN A 45 -6.09 -3.33 -15.43
CA GLN A 45 -6.11 -3.23 -13.96
C GLN A 45 -4.75 -3.46 -13.27
N ILE A 46 -3.78 -4.08 -13.94
CA ILE A 46 -2.39 -4.17 -13.42
C ILE A 46 -1.45 -3.16 -14.07
N SER A 47 -1.98 -2.24 -14.89
CA SER A 47 -1.22 -1.26 -15.68
C SER A 47 -1.39 0.14 -15.07
N PRO A 48 -0.68 0.47 -13.98
CA PRO A 48 -0.82 1.77 -13.34
C PRO A 48 -0.48 2.90 -14.34
N PRO A 49 -1.25 4.00 -14.34
CA PRO A 49 -0.99 5.14 -15.22
C PRO A 49 0.41 5.72 -15.04
N VAL A 50 0.91 6.38 -16.08
CA VAL A 50 2.20 7.09 -16.03
C VAL A 50 2.17 8.15 -14.92
N GLY A 51 3.29 8.29 -14.21
CA GLY A 51 3.44 9.29 -13.16
C GLY A 51 2.80 8.91 -11.83
N MET A 52 2.45 7.65 -11.57
CA MET A 52 2.02 7.14 -10.25
C MET A 52 3.12 7.09 -9.19
N ASP A 53 4.16 7.88 -9.41
CA ASP A 53 5.30 8.05 -8.57
C ASP A 53 4.89 8.43 -7.15
N ASP A 54 4.04 9.43 -6.97
CA ASP A 54 3.59 9.93 -5.67
C ASP A 54 2.54 9.06 -4.94
N ALA A 55 2.31 7.81 -5.34
CA ALA A 55 1.36 6.94 -4.67
C ALA A 55 1.79 6.65 -3.21
N ILE A 56 0.85 6.78 -2.27
CA ILE A 56 1.03 6.53 -0.82
C ILE A 56 0.07 5.47 -0.25
N GLY A 57 -0.88 5.01 -1.06
CA GLY A 57 -1.83 3.97 -0.70
C GLY A 57 -2.42 3.33 -1.95
N ILE A 58 -2.83 2.08 -1.84
CA ILE A 58 -3.37 1.28 -2.95
C ILE A 58 -4.58 0.46 -2.49
N SER A 59 -5.49 0.18 -3.41
CA SER A 59 -6.58 -0.79 -3.23
C SER A 59 -6.85 -1.47 -4.58
N ALA A 60 -7.17 -2.75 -4.54
CA ALA A 60 -7.46 -3.56 -5.72
C ALA A 60 -8.89 -4.09 -5.60
N GLY A 61 -9.73 -3.81 -6.58
CA GLY A 61 -11.12 -4.22 -6.64
C GLY A 61 -11.31 -5.43 -7.55
N PHE A 62 -12.49 -5.54 -8.15
CA PHE A 62 -12.79 -6.68 -9.02
C PHE A 62 -12.02 -6.64 -10.35
N LYS A 63 -12.22 -5.58 -11.13
CA LYS A 63 -11.52 -5.34 -12.40
C LYS A 63 -10.89 -3.94 -12.47
N HIS A 64 -10.74 -3.28 -11.34
CA HIS A 64 -10.11 -1.96 -11.26
C HIS A 64 -9.20 -1.85 -10.05
N SER A 65 -8.34 -0.85 -10.09
CA SER A 65 -7.37 -0.53 -9.05
C SER A 65 -7.43 0.96 -8.73
N LEU A 66 -7.11 1.30 -7.49
CA LEU A 66 -7.07 2.66 -6.98
C LEU A 66 -5.72 2.92 -6.31
N ALA A 67 -5.23 4.15 -6.43
CA ALA A 67 -4.13 4.67 -5.65
C ALA A 67 -4.48 6.03 -5.03
N ILE A 68 -3.99 6.26 -3.83
CA ILE A 68 -3.97 7.56 -3.17
C ILE A 68 -2.65 8.22 -3.50
N ARG A 69 -2.70 9.46 -3.96
CA ARG A 69 -1.53 10.27 -4.28
C ARG A 69 -1.15 11.13 -3.08
N SER A 70 0.13 11.47 -2.93
CA SER A 70 0.62 12.27 -1.80
C SER A 70 0.01 13.67 -1.71
N ASN A 71 -0.54 14.19 -2.82
CA ASN A 71 -1.30 15.44 -2.85
C ASN A 71 -2.76 15.29 -2.36
N GLY A 72 -3.14 14.13 -1.82
CA GLY A 72 -4.47 13.85 -1.29
C GLY A 72 -5.53 13.50 -2.34
N THR A 73 -5.17 13.36 -3.63
CA THR A 73 -6.09 12.95 -4.69
C THR A 73 -6.11 11.44 -4.90
N VAL A 74 -7.10 10.94 -5.63
CA VAL A 74 -7.26 9.52 -5.97
C VAL A 74 -7.11 9.35 -7.47
N ALA A 75 -6.41 8.31 -7.87
CA ALA A 75 -6.36 7.88 -9.25
C ALA A 75 -6.79 6.42 -9.38
N GLY A 76 -7.56 6.11 -10.42
CA GLY A 76 -8.03 4.77 -10.73
C GLY A 76 -7.62 4.33 -12.12
N TRP A 77 -7.48 3.02 -12.32
CA TRP A 77 -7.24 2.39 -13.62
C TRP A 77 -7.89 1.00 -13.67
N GLY A 78 -8.13 0.46 -14.87
CA GLY A 78 -8.88 -0.78 -15.08
C GLY A 78 -10.25 -0.56 -15.73
N ASP A 79 -11.23 -1.36 -15.33
CA ASP A 79 -12.63 -1.24 -15.77
C ASP A 79 -13.25 0.08 -15.31
N ASN A 80 -13.98 0.76 -16.21
CA ASN A 80 -14.75 1.97 -15.92
C ASN A 80 -16.20 1.90 -16.44
N THR A 81 -16.72 0.71 -16.72
CA THR A 81 -18.08 0.54 -17.27
C THR A 81 -19.18 1.12 -16.40
N SER A 82 -18.95 1.27 -15.10
CA SER A 82 -19.89 1.83 -14.12
C SER A 82 -19.46 3.20 -13.58
N GLY A 83 -18.40 3.80 -14.12
CA GLY A 83 -17.84 5.06 -13.64
C GLY A 83 -16.97 4.92 -12.38
N GLN A 84 -16.56 3.71 -12.00
CA GLN A 84 -15.73 3.44 -10.82
C GLN A 84 -14.32 4.05 -10.87
N LEU A 85 -13.84 4.52 -12.01
CA LEU A 85 -12.59 5.28 -12.12
C LEU A 85 -12.78 6.79 -12.09
N ASN A 86 -14.02 7.29 -11.94
CA ASN A 86 -14.36 8.71 -12.02
C ASN A 86 -14.62 9.28 -10.61
N PRO A 87 -13.59 9.55 -9.79
CA PRO A 87 -13.80 10.17 -8.49
C PRO A 87 -14.51 11.53 -8.66
N PRO A 88 -15.38 11.93 -7.72
CA PRO A 88 -16.07 13.21 -7.81
C PRO A 88 -15.08 14.37 -7.94
N VAL A 89 -15.46 15.38 -8.74
CA VAL A 89 -14.65 16.59 -8.93
C VAL A 89 -14.35 17.22 -7.57
N ALA A 90 -13.10 17.64 -7.37
CA ALA A 90 -12.58 18.17 -6.11
C ALA A 90 -12.48 17.18 -4.93
N LEU A 91 -12.52 15.86 -5.18
CA LEU A 91 -12.10 14.88 -4.17
C LEU A 91 -10.61 15.08 -3.83
N MET A 92 -10.37 15.58 -2.62
CA MET A 92 -9.04 15.82 -2.05
C MET A 92 -9.00 15.31 -0.60
N ASP A 93 -7.82 15.41 0.02
CA ASP A 93 -7.55 14.99 1.40
C ASP A 93 -7.94 13.54 1.69
N VAL A 94 -7.78 12.65 0.72
CA VAL A 94 -8.05 11.22 0.87
C VAL A 94 -6.90 10.55 1.61
N ARG A 95 -7.24 9.73 2.61
CA ARG A 95 -6.25 8.95 3.40
C ARG A 95 -6.44 7.44 3.32
N GLN A 96 -7.60 6.97 2.86
CA GLN A 96 -7.83 5.56 2.57
C GLN A 96 -8.78 5.41 1.36
N VAL A 97 -8.56 4.39 0.55
CA VAL A 97 -9.45 3.99 -0.54
C VAL A 97 -9.81 2.51 -0.41
N ALA A 98 -10.99 2.14 -0.87
CA ALA A 98 -11.42 0.76 -1.01
C ALA A 98 -12.16 0.58 -2.35
N ALA A 99 -11.80 -0.46 -3.08
CA ALA A 99 -12.34 -0.77 -4.41
C ALA A 99 -13.29 -1.98 -4.33
N GLY A 100 -14.55 -1.80 -4.74
CA GLY A 100 -15.54 -2.87 -4.83
C GLY A 100 -15.55 -3.53 -6.21
N SER A 101 -16.70 -4.08 -6.63
CA SER A 101 -16.83 -4.64 -7.99
C SER A 101 -16.94 -3.57 -9.08
N THR A 102 -17.93 -2.69 -8.92
CA THR A 102 -18.32 -1.65 -9.88
C THR A 102 -18.40 -0.27 -9.22
N PHE A 103 -17.85 -0.14 -8.03
CA PHE A 103 -17.81 1.10 -7.25
C PHE A 103 -16.48 1.25 -6.52
N SER A 104 -16.25 2.47 -6.04
CA SER A 104 -15.08 2.84 -5.26
C SER A 104 -15.48 3.72 -4.09
N VAL A 105 -14.65 3.69 -3.06
CA VAL A 105 -14.86 4.40 -1.80
C VAL A 105 -13.58 5.11 -1.39
N ALA A 106 -13.71 6.34 -0.92
CA ALA A 106 -12.62 7.10 -0.31
C ALA A 106 -13.03 7.59 1.07
N LEU A 107 -12.11 7.47 2.02
CA LEU A 107 -12.18 8.05 3.34
C LEU A 107 -11.25 9.26 3.40
N ARG A 108 -11.84 10.42 3.71
CA ARG A 108 -11.13 11.69 3.83
C ARG A 108 -10.52 11.88 5.22
N SER A 109 -9.54 12.77 5.32
CA SER A 109 -8.89 13.17 6.57
C SER A 109 -9.84 13.82 7.57
N ASN A 110 -10.95 14.40 7.11
CA ASN A 110 -12.03 14.91 7.98
C ASN A 110 -13.02 13.81 8.44
N SER A 111 -12.66 12.53 8.30
CA SER A 111 -13.44 11.38 8.75
C SER A 111 -14.80 11.20 8.07
N THR A 112 -14.97 11.77 6.87
CA THR A 112 -16.12 11.56 5.99
C THR A 112 -15.79 10.58 4.86
N VAL A 113 -16.81 9.87 4.38
CA VAL A 113 -16.68 8.92 3.27
C VAL A 113 -17.31 9.47 1.99
N VAL A 114 -16.75 9.11 0.85
CA VAL A 114 -17.29 9.39 -0.48
C VAL A 114 -17.30 8.11 -1.28
N THR A 115 -18.37 7.88 -2.01
CA THR A 115 -18.53 6.73 -2.88
C THR A 115 -18.81 7.20 -4.31
N TRP A 116 -18.34 6.45 -5.31
CA TRP A 116 -18.64 6.70 -6.73
C TRP A 116 -18.65 5.37 -7.50
N GLY A 117 -19.17 5.38 -8.72
CA GLY A 117 -19.54 4.18 -9.46
C GLY A 117 -21.01 3.82 -9.28
N SER A 118 -21.37 2.53 -9.37
CA SER A 118 -22.77 2.08 -9.32
C SER A 118 -23.36 1.98 -7.90
N ASP A 119 -24.61 2.42 -7.73
CA ASP A 119 -25.54 2.07 -6.64
C ASP A 119 -24.92 1.85 -5.25
N THR A 120 -24.17 2.86 -4.79
CA THR A 120 -23.40 2.75 -3.55
C THR A 120 -24.26 2.87 -2.28
N GLY A 121 -25.54 3.26 -2.40
CA GLY A 121 -26.52 3.27 -1.29
C GLY A 121 -26.05 3.99 -0.02
N MET A 122 -25.17 4.98 -0.15
CA MET A 122 -24.44 5.56 0.98
C MET A 122 -25.39 6.20 1.99
N PRO A 123 -25.32 5.83 3.29
CA PRO A 123 -26.08 6.49 4.34
C PRO A 123 -25.65 7.96 4.47
N LEU A 124 -26.63 8.86 4.63
CA LEU A 124 -26.37 10.28 4.82
C LEU A 124 -25.73 10.54 6.19
N GLY A 125 -24.80 11.51 6.24
CA GLY A 125 -24.27 12.05 7.50
C GLY A 125 -23.27 11.18 8.24
N LEU A 126 -22.66 10.18 7.58
CA LEU A 126 -21.58 9.40 8.19
C LEU A 126 -20.35 10.28 8.47
N THR A 127 -19.95 10.31 9.73
CA THR A 127 -18.81 11.06 10.26
C THR A 127 -18.03 10.20 11.26
N ASN A 128 -16.86 10.69 11.70
CA ASN A 128 -15.99 10.01 12.68
C ASN A 128 -15.52 8.62 12.23
N LEU A 129 -15.40 8.40 10.92
CA LEU A 129 -14.89 7.16 10.35
C LEU A 129 -13.35 7.10 10.43
N VAL A 130 -12.83 5.96 10.89
CA VAL A 130 -11.40 5.66 10.99
C VAL A 130 -10.92 4.68 9.93
N ALA A 131 -11.77 3.78 9.45
CA ALA A 131 -11.43 2.85 8.37
C ALA A 131 -12.61 2.52 7.46
N ILE A 132 -12.31 2.10 6.22
CA ILE A 132 -13.27 1.57 5.24
C ILE A 132 -12.78 0.25 4.64
N ALA A 133 -13.69 -0.64 4.25
CA ALA A 133 -13.43 -1.83 3.45
C ALA A 133 -14.58 -2.08 2.48
N ALA A 134 -14.29 -2.60 1.29
CA ALA A 134 -15.30 -2.86 0.25
C ALA A 134 -15.27 -4.34 -0.15
N GLY A 135 -16.44 -4.98 -0.16
CA GLY A 135 -16.64 -6.28 -0.80
C GLY A 135 -17.15 -6.10 -2.23
N THR A 136 -17.75 -7.15 -2.80
CA THR A 136 -18.27 -7.11 -4.19
C THR A 136 -19.36 -6.04 -4.33
N GLY A 137 -20.30 -5.99 -3.39
CA GLY A 137 -21.49 -5.13 -3.46
C GLY A 137 -21.81 -4.38 -2.17
N HIS A 138 -20.94 -4.43 -1.17
CA HIS A 138 -21.17 -3.84 0.15
C HIS A 138 -19.92 -3.15 0.68
N ILE A 139 -20.12 -2.27 1.66
CA ILE A 139 -19.07 -1.48 2.30
C ILE A 139 -19.19 -1.68 3.80
N LEU A 140 -18.05 -1.84 4.47
CA LEU A 140 -17.90 -1.67 5.90
C LEU A 140 -17.21 -0.33 6.17
N ALA A 141 -17.72 0.41 7.15
CA ALA A 141 -17.02 1.55 7.72
C ALA A 141 -16.93 1.41 9.24
N LEU A 142 -15.73 1.67 9.75
CA LEU A 142 -15.41 1.65 11.16
C LEU A 142 -15.39 3.08 11.70
N LYS A 143 -16.14 3.34 12.77
CA LYS A 143 -16.09 4.60 13.51
C LYS A 143 -15.00 4.58 14.58
N ALA A 144 -14.57 5.76 15.00
CA ALA A 144 -13.53 5.95 16.02
C ALA A 144 -13.89 5.36 17.40
N ASP A 145 -15.18 5.19 17.69
CA ASP A 145 -15.70 4.54 18.90
C ASP A 145 -15.73 3.00 18.80
N GLY A 146 -15.22 2.43 17.70
CA GLY A 146 -15.19 0.98 17.48
C GLY A 146 -16.52 0.40 16.98
N THR A 147 -17.50 1.23 16.62
CA THR A 147 -18.76 0.78 16.02
C THR A 147 -18.66 0.62 14.50
N LEU A 148 -19.40 -0.33 13.94
CA LEU A 148 -19.47 -0.58 12.50
C LEU A 148 -20.75 -0.06 11.89
N VAL A 149 -20.62 0.44 10.67
CA VAL A 149 -21.74 0.68 9.76
C VAL A 149 -21.48 -0.13 8.50
N ALA A 150 -22.47 -0.89 8.06
CA ALA A 150 -22.41 -1.64 6.82
C ALA A 150 -23.59 -1.26 5.92
N TRP A 151 -23.36 -1.15 4.61
CA TRP A 151 -24.41 -0.84 3.65
C TRP A 151 -24.07 -1.39 2.26
N GLY A 152 -25.06 -1.41 1.36
CA GLY A 152 -24.99 -2.01 0.03
C GLY A 152 -25.85 -3.27 -0.09
N SER A 153 -25.48 -4.19 -0.97
CA SER A 153 -26.18 -5.46 -1.19
C SER A 153 -26.12 -6.34 0.07
N ASN A 154 -27.25 -6.94 0.43
CA ASN A 154 -27.37 -7.79 1.63
C ASN A 154 -27.85 -9.21 1.34
N GLY A 155 -27.74 -9.71 0.10
CA GLY A 155 -28.23 -11.04 -0.27
C GLY A 155 -27.64 -12.20 0.56
N ASN A 156 -26.47 -11.97 1.15
CA ASN A 156 -25.74 -12.93 1.98
C ASN A 156 -25.68 -12.54 3.48
N GLY A 157 -26.45 -11.55 3.93
CA GLY A 157 -26.38 -11.03 5.31
C GLY A 157 -25.10 -10.24 5.61
N VAL A 158 -24.36 -9.80 4.58
CA VAL A 158 -23.08 -9.08 4.75
C VAL A 158 -23.23 -7.69 5.37
N THR A 159 -24.43 -7.08 5.32
CA THR A 159 -24.70 -5.82 6.02
C THR A 159 -25.36 -6.03 7.39
N ASP A 160 -25.65 -7.27 7.78
CA ASP A 160 -26.24 -7.60 9.08
C ASP A 160 -25.15 -7.65 10.15
N VAL A 161 -24.66 -6.47 10.56
CA VAL A 161 -23.60 -6.33 11.58
C VAL A 161 -24.03 -7.04 12.88
N PRO A 162 -23.29 -8.06 13.35
CA PRO A 162 -23.62 -8.76 14.58
C PRO A 162 -23.57 -7.81 15.79
N ALA A 163 -24.51 -7.96 16.73
CA ALA A 163 -24.53 -7.14 17.95
C ALA A 163 -23.26 -7.31 18.82
N SER A 164 -22.53 -8.43 18.66
CA SER A 164 -21.25 -8.68 19.33
C SER A 164 -20.07 -7.94 18.70
N ALA A 165 -20.21 -7.39 17.49
CA ALA A 165 -19.18 -6.63 16.79
C ALA A 165 -19.03 -5.21 17.36
N THR A 166 -18.58 -5.15 18.62
CA THR A 166 -18.32 -3.93 19.37
C THR A 166 -16.82 -3.78 19.64
N ASN A 167 -16.33 -2.55 19.77
CA ASN A 167 -14.90 -2.27 19.95
C ASN A 167 -14.03 -2.86 18.83
N VAL A 168 -14.45 -2.67 17.59
CA VAL A 168 -13.73 -3.16 16.41
C VAL A 168 -12.46 -2.32 16.19
N ALA A 169 -11.33 -2.99 15.96
CA ALA A 169 -10.02 -2.41 15.72
C ALA A 169 -9.61 -2.46 14.24
N ALA A 170 -10.01 -3.50 13.50
CA ALA A 170 -9.73 -3.63 12.07
C ALA A 170 -10.86 -4.35 11.34
N ILE A 171 -11.01 -4.04 10.05
CA ILE A 171 -12.08 -4.54 9.18
C ILE A 171 -11.51 -5.08 7.86
N ALA A 172 -12.10 -6.15 7.36
CA ALA A 172 -11.89 -6.68 6.02
C ALA A 172 -13.23 -7.16 5.44
N ALA A 173 -13.48 -6.84 4.17
CA ALA A 173 -14.65 -7.26 3.44
C ALA A 173 -14.20 -8.11 2.26
N GLY A 174 -14.61 -9.37 2.24
CA GLY A 174 -14.45 -10.27 1.09
C GLY A 174 -15.62 -10.11 0.11
N PRO A 175 -15.69 -10.93 -0.95
CA PRO A 175 -16.77 -10.86 -1.92
C PRO A 175 -18.17 -11.00 -1.30
N ASP A 176 -18.33 -11.94 -0.35
CA ASP A 176 -19.63 -12.34 0.21
C ASP A 176 -19.62 -12.52 1.75
N HIS A 177 -18.54 -12.14 2.43
CA HIS A 177 -18.43 -12.21 3.89
C HIS A 177 -17.50 -11.13 4.44
N ASN A 178 -17.55 -10.95 5.75
CA ASN A 178 -16.74 -9.99 6.48
C ASN A 178 -15.89 -10.68 7.53
N VAL A 179 -14.72 -10.11 7.81
CA VAL A 179 -13.86 -10.50 8.92
C VAL A 179 -13.42 -9.24 9.65
N VAL A 180 -13.58 -9.22 10.97
CA VAL A 180 -13.18 -8.06 11.79
C VAL A 180 -12.39 -8.52 12.99
N LEU A 181 -11.47 -7.66 13.42
CA LEU A 181 -10.67 -7.84 14.63
C LEU A 181 -11.20 -6.88 15.70
N LEU A 182 -11.53 -7.40 16.88
CA LEU A 182 -11.86 -6.60 18.05
C LEU A 182 -10.59 -6.17 18.80
N THR A 183 -10.66 -5.08 19.57
CA THR A 183 -9.52 -4.58 20.37
C THR A 183 -8.99 -5.57 21.40
N ASN A 184 -9.81 -6.54 21.81
CA ASN A 184 -9.39 -7.63 22.71
C ASN A 184 -8.70 -8.81 22.00
N GLY A 185 -8.47 -8.72 20.68
CA GLY A 185 -7.82 -9.76 19.87
C GLY A 185 -8.78 -10.83 19.32
N THR A 186 -10.08 -10.74 19.61
CA THR A 186 -11.10 -11.67 19.07
C THR A 186 -11.36 -11.36 17.61
N VAL A 187 -11.47 -12.40 16.78
CA VAL A 187 -11.90 -12.28 15.38
C VAL A 187 -13.37 -12.68 15.27
N LEU A 188 -14.17 -11.84 14.61
CA LEU A 188 -15.55 -12.16 14.24
C LEU A 188 -15.67 -12.23 12.72
N SER A 189 -16.57 -13.08 12.24
CA SER A 189 -16.89 -13.19 10.82
C SER A 189 -18.37 -13.51 10.61
N TRP A 190 -18.95 -12.93 9.57
CA TRP A 190 -20.36 -13.13 9.19
C TRP A 190 -20.55 -12.91 7.68
N GLY A 191 -21.68 -13.37 7.16
CA GLY A 191 -22.00 -13.38 5.72
C GLY A 191 -22.19 -14.80 5.20
N ARG A 192 -21.90 -15.02 3.91
CA ARG A 192 -21.99 -16.34 3.27
C ARG A 192 -20.99 -17.33 3.87
N ASN A 193 -21.44 -18.54 4.22
CA ASN A 193 -20.60 -19.53 4.91
C ASN A 193 -20.68 -20.97 4.37
N GLU A 194 -21.12 -21.16 3.12
CA GLU A 194 -21.29 -22.50 2.53
C GLU A 194 -20.00 -23.34 2.54
N PHE A 195 -18.83 -22.69 2.55
CA PHE A 195 -17.52 -23.32 2.55
C PHE A 195 -16.66 -22.99 3.78
N GLY A 196 -17.28 -22.51 4.86
CA GLY A 196 -16.60 -22.29 6.13
C GLY A 196 -15.75 -21.01 6.21
N ALA A 197 -15.91 -20.05 5.30
CA ALA A 197 -15.16 -18.79 5.31
C ALA A 197 -15.40 -17.95 6.58
N THR A 198 -16.55 -18.13 7.24
CA THR A 198 -16.88 -17.47 8.51
C THR A 198 -16.64 -18.35 9.74
N ASN A 199 -16.14 -19.58 9.58
CA ASN A 199 -15.81 -20.49 10.68
C ASN A 199 -14.44 -20.13 11.27
N VAL A 200 -14.38 -19.05 12.06
CA VAL A 200 -13.16 -18.60 12.74
C VAL A 200 -12.54 -19.78 13.52
N PRO A 201 -11.26 -20.13 13.29
CA PRO A 201 -10.62 -21.27 13.94
C PRO A 201 -10.66 -21.17 15.47
N ALA A 202 -11.00 -22.28 16.13
CA ALA A 202 -10.97 -22.35 17.59
C ALA A 202 -9.56 -22.08 18.12
N GLY A 203 -9.46 -21.22 19.14
CA GLY A 203 -8.17 -20.86 19.74
C GLY A 203 -7.34 -19.85 18.94
N LEU A 204 -7.88 -19.25 17.88
CA LEU A 204 -7.25 -18.11 17.21
C LEU A 204 -7.10 -16.94 18.20
N SER A 205 -5.86 -16.50 18.40
CA SER A 205 -5.49 -15.45 19.35
C SER A 205 -4.27 -14.67 18.85
N ASN A 206 -3.95 -13.56 19.52
CA ASN A 206 -2.84 -12.66 19.18
C ASN A 206 -2.91 -12.13 17.74
N VAL A 207 -4.12 -11.96 17.19
CA VAL A 207 -4.33 -11.44 15.85
C VAL A 207 -4.12 -9.93 15.85
N ILE A 208 -3.37 -9.44 14.86
CA ILE A 208 -3.06 -8.01 14.67
C ILE A 208 -3.61 -7.46 13.36
N ALA A 209 -3.94 -8.32 12.39
CA ALA A 209 -4.58 -7.92 11.14
C ALA A 209 -5.43 -9.05 10.56
N VAL A 210 -6.41 -8.67 9.74
CA VAL A 210 -7.32 -9.58 9.04
C VAL A 210 -7.43 -9.19 7.56
N ALA A 211 -7.66 -10.17 6.69
CA ALA A 211 -7.97 -9.95 5.28
C ALA A 211 -9.00 -10.98 4.80
N ALA A 212 -9.78 -10.64 3.78
CA ALA A 212 -10.90 -11.47 3.31
C ALA A 212 -10.94 -11.53 1.77
N GLY A 213 -10.89 -12.75 1.25
CA GLY A 213 -11.18 -13.15 -0.14
C GLY A 213 -12.45 -13.98 -0.15
N PHE A 214 -12.55 -15.04 -0.97
CA PHE A 214 -13.53 -16.12 -0.72
C PHE A 214 -13.14 -17.00 0.49
N HIS A 215 -11.93 -16.82 0.99
CA HIS A 215 -11.38 -17.35 2.23
C HIS A 215 -11.06 -16.21 3.19
N SER A 216 -10.58 -16.55 4.38
CA SER A 216 -10.21 -15.58 5.42
C SER A 216 -8.76 -15.77 5.84
N LEU A 217 -8.10 -14.67 6.14
CA LEU A 217 -6.72 -14.63 6.63
C LEU A 217 -6.66 -13.84 7.95
N ALA A 218 -5.83 -14.30 8.87
CA ALA A 218 -5.43 -13.56 10.07
C ALA A 218 -3.91 -13.57 10.20
N LEU A 219 -3.33 -12.41 10.50
CA LEU A 219 -1.92 -12.24 10.84
C LEU A 219 -1.80 -12.16 12.36
N ARG A 220 -0.95 -13.00 12.94
CA ARG A 220 -0.63 -12.97 14.37
C ARG A 220 0.55 -12.04 14.65
N GLY A 221 0.65 -11.57 15.89
CA GLY A 221 1.73 -10.67 16.34
C GLY A 221 3.14 -11.27 16.29
N ASP A 222 3.25 -12.60 16.17
CA ASP A 222 4.52 -13.32 15.97
C ASP A 222 4.93 -13.42 14.49
N GLY A 223 4.14 -12.85 13.57
CA GLY A 223 4.39 -12.88 12.13
C GLY A 223 3.94 -14.16 11.42
N THR A 224 3.14 -15.01 12.09
CA THR A 224 2.50 -16.19 11.47
C THR A 224 1.14 -15.85 10.86
N VAL A 225 0.78 -16.57 9.79
CA VAL A 225 -0.51 -16.40 9.09
C VAL A 225 -1.38 -17.62 9.31
N VAL A 226 -2.65 -17.39 9.65
CA VAL A 226 -3.69 -18.41 9.73
C VAL A 226 -4.69 -18.15 8.62
N ALA A 227 -5.05 -19.19 7.86
CA ALA A 227 -6.03 -19.11 6.78
C ALA A 227 -7.14 -20.15 6.99
N TRP A 228 -8.39 -19.81 6.65
CA TRP A 228 -9.53 -20.71 6.75
C TRP A 228 -10.60 -20.40 5.70
N GLY A 229 -11.52 -21.35 5.48
CA GLY A 229 -12.52 -21.32 4.42
C GLY A 229 -12.18 -22.24 3.24
N PRO A 230 -12.78 -22.02 2.05
CA PRO A 230 -12.55 -22.87 0.88
C PRO A 230 -11.07 -22.91 0.46
N ASN A 231 -10.61 -24.10 0.05
CA ASN A 231 -9.22 -24.35 -0.31
C ASN A 231 -9.03 -25.06 -1.67
N GLY A 232 -10.03 -25.01 -2.56
CA GLY A 232 -9.96 -25.72 -3.84
C GLY A 232 -8.77 -25.34 -4.72
N ASN A 233 -8.19 -24.15 -4.52
CA ASN A 233 -7.04 -23.64 -5.26
C ASN A 233 -5.79 -23.48 -4.37
N GLY A 234 -5.79 -24.02 -3.15
CA GLY A 234 -4.69 -23.87 -2.21
C GLY A 234 -4.63 -22.49 -1.52
N GLN A 235 -5.66 -21.64 -1.63
CA GLN A 235 -5.67 -20.28 -1.08
C GLN A 235 -5.56 -20.22 0.45
N THR A 236 -5.92 -21.30 1.15
CA THR A 236 -5.71 -21.44 2.61
C THR A 236 -4.53 -22.35 2.96
N THR A 237 -3.82 -22.91 1.98
CA THR A 237 -2.56 -23.64 2.19
C THR A 237 -1.41 -22.64 2.35
N VAL A 238 -1.27 -22.10 3.57
CA VAL A 238 -0.16 -21.18 3.92
C VAL A 238 1.19 -21.87 3.63
N PRO A 239 2.09 -21.23 2.86
CA PRO A 239 3.38 -21.83 2.50
C PRO A 239 4.21 -22.23 3.72
N THR A 240 4.80 -23.43 3.67
CA THR A 240 5.68 -23.93 4.75
C THR A 240 6.87 -23.00 4.93
N GLY A 241 7.16 -22.62 6.17
CA GLY A 241 8.27 -21.72 6.51
C GLY A 241 7.98 -20.23 6.35
N LEU A 242 6.77 -19.84 5.93
CA LEU A 242 6.37 -18.44 5.92
C LEU A 242 6.43 -17.86 7.33
N SER A 243 7.23 -16.80 7.48
CA SER A 243 7.52 -16.14 8.76
C SER A 243 7.90 -14.69 8.52
N ASN A 244 7.97 -13.90 9.59
CA ASN A 244 8.26 -12.47 9.56
C ASN A 244 7.27 -11.66 8.70
N VAL A 245 6.00 -12.09 8.65
CA VAL A 245 4.95 -11.39 7.92
C VAL A 245 4.54 -10.14 8.70
N THR A 246 4.42 -9.01 8.01
CA THR A 246 4.03 -7.70 8.56
C THR A 246 2.70 -7.21 8.00
N ALA A 247 2.28 -7.69 6.84
CA ALA A 247 0.95 -7.42 6.28
C ALA A 247 0.46 -8.61 5.45
N ILE A 248 -0.86 -8.72 5.35
CA ILE A 248 -1.56 -9.74 4.56
C ILE A 248 -2.57 -9.07 3.63
N ALA A 249 -2.79 -9.68 2.47
CA ALA A 249 -3.87 -9.33 1.55
C ALA A 249 -4.50 -10.60 0.99
N ALA A 250 -5.79 -10.56 0.72
CA ALA A 250 -6.52 -11.62 0.07
C ALA A 250 -7.10 -11.08 -1.24
N GLY A 251 -6.85 -11.78 -2.35
CA GLY A 251 -7.67 -11.65 -3.54
C GLY A 251 -8.83 -12.64 -3.49
N ALA A 252 -9.55 -12.83 -4.61
CA ALA A 252 -10.73 -13.71 -4.59
C ALA A 252 -10.35 -15.15 -4.23
N LEU A 253 -9.36 -15.71 -4.92
CA LEU A 253 -8.94 -17.11 -4.80
C LEU A 253 -7.44 -17.26 -4.55
N HIS A 254 -6.76 -16.18 -4.15
CA HIS A 254 -5.35 -16.17 -3.82
C HIS A 254 -5.06 -15.28 -2.60
N SER A 255 -3.88 -15.47 -2.04
CA SER A 255 -3.38 -14.79 -0.85
C SER A 255 -2.02 -14.18 -1.13
N ALA A 256 -1.70 -13.10 -0.42
CA ALA A 256 -0.38 -12.50 -0.42
C ALA A 256 0.03 -12.10 1.01
N ALA A 257 1.32 -12.23 1.30
CA ALA A 257 1.95 -11.82 2.55
C ALA A 257 3.16 -10.93 2.24
N LEU A 258 3.23 -9.78 2.90
CA LEU A 258 4.39 -8.90 2.91
C LEU A 258 5.26 -9.28 4.11
N LYS A 259 6.54 -9.51 3.86
CA LYS A 259 7.54 -9.80 4.89
C LYS A 259 8.23 -8.52 5.36
N SER A 260 8.81 -8.56 6.56
CA SER A 260 9.55 -7.43 7.17
C SER A 260 10.79 -6.99 6.37
N ASP A 261 11.33 -7.88 5.54
CA ASP A 261 12.42 -7.59 4.60
C ASP A 261 11.96 -6.88 3.31
N GLY A 262 10.66 -6.59 3.18
CA GLY A 262 10.09 -5.93 2.01
C GLY A 262 9.88 -6.84 0.80
N THR A 263 9.97 -8.17 0.98
CA THR A 263 9.62 -9.16 -0.05
C THR A 263 8.16 -9.61 0.09
N VAL A 264 7.58 -10.13 -1.00
CA VAL A 264 6.20 -10.61 -1.04
C VAL A 264 6.18 -12.09 -1.36
N VAL A 265 5.32 -12.84 -0.66
CA VAL A 265 4.98 -14.24 -0.97
C VAL A 265 3.50 -14.28 -1.32
N ALA A 266 3.14 -14.89 -2.45
CA ALA A 266 1.76 -15.12 -2.84
C ALA A 266 1.50 -16.60 -3.13
N TRP A 267 0.28 -17.06 -2.86
CA TRP A 267 -0.13 -18.45 -3.01
C TRP A 267 -1.63 -18.56 -3.30
N GLY A 268 -2.09 -19.74 -3.74
CA GLY A 268 -3.47 -19.98 -4.15
C GLY A 268 -3.63 -20.12 -5.66
N TYR A 269 -4.81 -19.74 -6.17
CA TYR A 269 -5.14 -19.79 -7.60
C TYR A 269 -4.14 -18.95 -8.40
N ASN A 270 -3.64 -19.47 -9.54
CA ASN A 270 -2.57 -18.82 -10.30
C ASN A 270 -2.72 -18.88 -11.83
N ASP A 271 -3.89 -19.22 -12.38
CA ASP A 271 -4.03 -19.36 -13.84
C ASP A 271 -3.80 -18.05 -14.63
N GLN A 272 -3.98 -16.88 -13.99
CA GLN A 272 -3.67 -15.57 -14.58
C GLN A 272 -2.39 -14.96 -14.01
N ASN A 273 -1.54 -15.76 -13.35
CA ASN A 273 -0.30 -15.34 -12.69
C ASN A 273 -0.48 -14.47 -11.44
N GLN A 274 -1.68 -14.34 -10.85
CA GLN A 274 -1.93 -13.48 -9.68
C GLN A 274 -1.18 -13.89 -8.40
N SER A 275 -0.74 -15.15 -8.29
CA SER A 275 0.16 -15.62 -7.22
C SER A 275 1.63 -15.65 -7.64
N SER A 276 1.95 -15.30 -8.88
CA SER A 276 3.32 -15.28 -9.41
C SER A 276 3.94 -13.91 -9.16
N VAL A 277 4.50 -13.73 -7.96
CA VAL A 277 5.18 -12.49 -7.58
C VAL A 277 6.27 -12.14 -8.59
N PRO A 278 6.31 -10.91 -9.15
CA PRO A 278 7.33 -10.51 -10.11
C PRO A 278 8.75 -10.74 -9.60
N ALA A 279 9.59 -11.33 -10.45
CA ALA A 279 10.99 -11.59 -10.12
C ALA A 279 11.71 -10.28 -9.77
N GLY A 280 12.44 -10.27 -8.65
CA GLY A 280 13.18 -9.10 -8.18
C GLY A 280 12.33 -8.02 -7.50
N LEU A 281 11.04 -8.28 -7.23
CA LEU A 281 10.21 -7.36 -6.45
C LEU A 281 10.70 -7.31 -5.00
N VAL A 282 11.28 -6.18 -4.62
CA VAL A 282 11.80 -5.91 -3.27
C VAL A 282 11.45 -4.49 -2.86
N GLY A 283 11.57 -4.21 -1.56
CA GLY A 283 11.25 -2.91 -1.00
C GLY A 283 9.76 -2.59 -1.12
N VAL A 284 8.89 -3.56 -0.82
CA VAL A 284 7.44 -3.36 -0.78
C VAL A 284 7.04 -2.82 0.60
N SER A 285 6.17 -1.81 0.63
CA SER A 285 5.59 -1.24 1.86
C SER A 285 4.12 -1.62 2.08
N SER A 286 3.38 -1.94 1.02
CA SER A 286 2.00 -2.42 1.14
C SER A 286 1.60 -3.30 -0.04
N ILE A 287 0.60 -4.15 0.19
CA ILE A 287 0.05 -5.07 -0.80
C ILE A 287 -1.49 -4.96 -0.81
N ALA A 288 -2.11 -5.22 -1.96
CA ALA A 288 -3.55 -5.31 -2.10
C ALA A 288 -3.91 -6.46 -3.06
N GLY A 289 -4.91 -7.27 -2.69
CA GLY A 289 -5.46 -8.33 -3.54
C GLY A 289 -6.77 -7.87 -4.15
N GLY A 290 -6.87 -7.89 -5.48
CA GLY A 290 -8.12 -7.74 -6.20
C GLY A 290 -8.72 -9.10 -6.51
N TYR A 291 -9.72 -9.15 -7.40
CA TYR A 291 -10.38 -10.43 -7.70
C TYR A 291 -9.40 -11.43 -8.35
N ASP A 292 -8.81 -11.06 -9.49
CA ASP A 292 -7.81 -11.89 -10.21
C ASP A 292 -6.46 -11.17 -10.40
N HIS A 293 -6.14 -10.17 -9.57
CA HIS A 293 -4.87 -9.44 -9.65
C HIS A 293 -4.34 -9.04 -8.28
N THR A 294 -3.07 -8.68 -8.23
CA THR A 294 -2.40 -8.20 -7.02
C THR A 294 -1.65 -6.92 -7.33
N LEU A 295 -1.63 -6.01 -6.36
CA LEU A 295 -0.83 -4.79 -6.38
C LEU A 295 0.18 -4.81 -5.22
N ALA A 296 1.36 -4.26 -5.47
CA ALA A 296 2.32 -3.89 -4.46
C ALA A 296 2.67 -2.41 -4.59
N LEU A 297 2.76 -1.71 -3.46
CA LEU A 297 3.36 -0.39 -3.38
C LEU A 297 4.77 -0.55 -2.85
N LYS A 298 5.76 -0.06 -3.59
CA LYS A 298 7.15 -0.04 -3.18
C LYS A 298 7.37 1.11 -2.19
N SER A 299 8.09 0.82 -1.12
CA SER A 299 8.61 1.83 -0.23
C SER A 299 9.51 2.76 -1.05
N ARG A 300 9.11 4.02 -1.13
CA ARG A 300 10.09 5.07 -1.31
C ARG A 300 10.86 5.13 -0.01
N GLY A 301 12.18 4.94 -0.06
CA GLY A 301 13.02 5.31 1.09
C GLY A 301 12.53 6.64 1.62
N ARG A 302 12.19 6.68 2.90
CA ARG A 302 11.47 7.77 3.60
C ARG A 302 11.71 9.14 2.95
N LEU A 303 10.67 9.67 2.29
CA LEU A 303 10.61 11.06 1.83
C LEU A 303 10.60 11.96 3.07
N LEU A 304 11.77 12.43 3.49
CA LEU A 304 11.92 13.52 4.43
C LEU A 304 11.69 14.83 3.66
N ASP A 305 10.45 15.32 3.67
CA ASP A 305 10.19 16.73 3.38
C ASP A 305 10.61 17.53 4.62
N LEU A 306 11.79 18.14 4.58
CA LEU A 306 12.31 19.00 5.64
C LEU A 306 12.43 20.41 5.08
N GLN A 307 11.46 21.27 5.38
CA GLN A 307 11.72 22.70 5.41
C GLN A 307 12.80 22.97 6.47
N VAL A 308 13.73 23.86 6.08
CA VAL A 308 14.93 24.23 6.82
C VAL A 308 14.57 24.64 8.26
N PHE A 309 15.34 24.13 9.24
CA PHE A 309 15.30 24.41 10.70
C PHE A 309 14.59 23.44 11.67
N ALA A 310 14.58 22.13 11.42
CA ALA A 310 14.33 21.17 12.50
C ALA A 310 15.35 20.03 12.49
N GLY A 311 15.97 19.78 13.64
CA GLY A 311 17.10 18.86 13.80
C GLY A 311 16.79 17.43 13.35
N LEU A 312 17.85 16.74 12.95
CA LEU A 312 17.80 15.33 12.56
C LEU A 312 17.93 14.47 13.82
N THR A 313 16.90 13.69 14.13
CA THR A 313 16.97 12.67 15.19
C THR A 313 17.70 11.44 14.64
N LEU A 314 18.85 11.14 15.24
CA LEU A 314 19.69 10.00 14.90
C LEU A 314 19.42 8.85 15.88
N ASP A 315 18.99 7.72 15.34
CA ASP A 315 18.92 6.44 16.07
C ASP A 315 20.02 5.51 15.55
N GLY A 316 21.04 5.30 16.36
CA GLY A 316 22.20 4.47 16.03
C GLY A 316 22.88 3.96 17.30
N GLY A 317 23.66 2.88 17.17
CA GLY A 317 24.39 2.31 18.31
C GLY A 317 25.31 3.35 18.96
N VAL A 318 25.09 3.59 20.26
CA VAL A 318 25.93 4.48 21.07
C VAL A 318 27.37 3.99 21.02
N GLY A 319 28.32 4.88 20.75
CA GLY A 319 29.76 4.55 20.68
C GLY A 319 30.32 4.22 19.30
N SER A 320 29.49 4.06 18.26
CA SER A 320 29.96 3.93 16.87
C SER A 320 30.22 5.30 16.22
N THR A 321 31.31 5.44 15.47
CA THR A 321 31.63 6.67 14.71
C THR A 321 30.87 6.66 13.40
N ASN A 322 29.77 7.41 13.30
CA ASN A 322 29.00 7.52 12.06
C ASN A 322 29.50 8.71 11.23
N ARG A 323 29.50 8.57 9.91
CA ARG A 323 29.73 9.71 9.00
C ARG A 323 28.36 10.27 8.61
N ILE A 324 28.16 11.56 8.85
CA ILE A 324 27.00 12.28 8.34
C ILE A 324 27.42 12.91 7.02
N LEU A 325 26.71 12.59 5.94
CA LEU A 325 26.96 13.14 4.62
C LEU A 325 25.75 13.92 4.14
N PHE A 326 26.00 14.92 3.30
CA PHE A 326 24.96 15.67 2.61
C PHE A 326 25.14 15.65 1.10
N SER A 327 24.04 15.85 0.39
CA SER A 327 24.03 16.18 -1.04
C SER A 327 23.04 17.31 -1.32
N THR A 328 23.30 18.09 -2.36
CA THR A 328 22.39 19.10 -2.91
C THR A 328 21.61 18.58 -4.13
N ASP A 329 21.97 17.41 -4.64
CA ASP A 329 21.39 16.80 -5.83
C ASP A 329 21.56 15.27 -5.77
N LEU A 330 20.43 14.54 -5.66
CA LEU A 330 20.44 13.09 -5.57
C LEU A 330 20.74 12.39 -6.91
N THR A 331 20.70 13.10 -8.04
CA THR A 331 20.82 12.49 -9.38
C THR A 331 22.27 12.17 -9.77
N ASN A 332 23.24 12.82 -9.14
CA ASN A 332 24.66 12.69 -9.48
C ASN A 332 25.44 11.74 -8.54
N GLY A 333 24.78 11.14 -7.54
CA GLY A 333 25.39 10.21 -6.58
C GLY A 333 26.50 10.80 -5.71
N SER A 334 26.74 12.11 -5.76
CA SER A 334 27.81 12.78 -5.05
C SER A 334 27.39 13.12 -3.62
N TRP A 335 28.19 12.70 -2.65
CA TRP A 335 27.95 12.93 -1.24
C TRP A 335 29.18 13.57 -0.60
N THR A 336 28.97 14.66 0.11
CA THR A 336 30.01 15.38 0.85
C THR A 336 29.90 15.04 2.33
N VAL A 337 31.02 14.70 2.97
CA VAL A 337 31.05 14.48 4.42
C VAL A 337 30.79 15.81 5.12
N LEU A 338 29.72 15.86 5.91
CA LEU A 338 29.40 16.99 6.77
C LEU A 338 30.22 16.95 8.05
N THR A 339 30.20 15.79 8.72
CA THR A 339 30.95 15.56 9.96
C THR A 339 31.07 14.06 10.26
N ASN A 340 32.03 13.69 11.10
CA ASN A 340 32.09 12.38 11.75
C ASN A 340 31.55 12.55 13.17
N LEU A 341 30.52 11.78 13.52
CA LEU A 341 29.82 11.88 14.79
C LEU A 341 29.87 10.53 15.54
N VAL A 342 30.54 10.53 16.68
CA VAL A 342 30.36 9.47 17.69
C VAL A 342 29.09 9.80 18.46
N LEU A 343 28.08 8.94 18.37
CA LEU A 343 26.81 9.18 19.05
C LEU A 343 27.01 9.08 20.57
N PRO A 344 26.82 10.17 21.35
CA PRO A 344 27.03 10.15 22.79
C PRO A 344 25.83 9.55 23.56
N LYS A 345 24.66 9.48 22.91
CA LYS A 345 23.40 8.90 23.40
C LYS A 345 22.45 8.68 22.21
N SER A 346 21.50 7.76 22.29
CA SER A 346 20.43 7.57 21.30
C SER A 346 19.07 7.77 21.97
N PRO A 347 18.14 8.56 21.40
CA PRO A 347 18.29 9.39 20.19
C PRO A 347 19.20 10.62 20.40
N TYR A 348 19.95 11.01 19.37
CA TYR A 348 20.74 12.25 19.35
C TYR A 348 20.18 13.25 18.35
N LEU A 349 20.08 14.53 18.74
CA LEU A 349 19.61 15.61 17.86
C LEU A 349 20.80 16.32 17.22
N PHE A 350 20.88 16.26 15.88
CA PHE A 350 21.93 16.91 15.10
C PHE A 350 21.41 18.15 14.34
N PHE A 351 22.23 19.20 14.28
CA PHE A 351 21.96 20.44 13.56
C PHE A 351 23.02 20.70 12.49
N ASP A 352 22.60 20.88 11.24
CA ASP A 352 23.47 21.33 10.14
C ASP A 352 23.45 22.86 10.03
N THR A 353 24.46 23.51 10.62
CA THR A 353 24.60 24.97 10.59
C THR A 353 25.17 25.50 9.27
N SER A 354 25.60 24.62 8.35
CA SER A 354 26.14 25.01 7.05
C SER A 354 25.07 25.08 5.95
N ALA A 355 23.82 24.74 6.26
CA ALA A 355 22.74 24.68 5.28
C ALA A 355 22.36 26.08 4.79
N PRO A 356 22.25 26.30 3.47
CA PRO A 356 21.82 27.59 2.95
C PRO A 356 20.36 27.84 3.32
N ALA A 357 19.99 29.11 3.54
CA ALA A 357 18.62 29.51 3.88
C ALA A 357 17.60 29.18 2.78
N THR A 358 18.06 28.93 1.55
CA THR A 358 17.26 28.50 0.40
C THR A 358 17.98 27.40 -0.35
N GLY A 359 17.24 26.39 -0.83
CA GLY A 359 17.79 25.22 -1.53
C GLY A 359 17.45 23.89 -0.85
N ARG A 360 17.54 22.79 -1.60
CA ARG A 360 17.31 21.43 -1.08
C ARG A 360 18.61 20.86 -0.51
N ARG A 361 18.51 20.22 0.64
CA ARG A 361 19.62 19.47 1.24
C ARG A 361 19.14 18.09 1.66
N PHE A 362 19.87 17.08 1.24
CA PHE A 362 19.60 15.68 1.54
C PHE A 362 20.68 15.15 2.45
N TYR A 363 20.32 14.29 3.40
CA TYR A 363 21.26 13.76 4.38
C TYR A 363 21.25 12.23 4.35
N ARG A 364 22.41 11.63 4.60
CA ARG A 364 22.53 10.19 4.88
C ARG A 364 23.56 9.95 5.97
N ILE A 365 23.45 8.81 6.62
CA ILE A 365 24.35 8.37 7.67
C ILE A 365 25.04 7.11 7.18
N GLU A 366 26.37 7.09 7.22
CA GLU A 366 27.18 5.90 7.01
C GLU A 366 27.72 5.46 8.36
N SER A 367 27.28 4.30 8.85
CA SER A 367 28.00 3.58 9.89
C SER A 367 29.34 3.06 9.33
N PRO A 368 30.36 2.84 10.17
CA PRO A 368 31.62 2.21 9.76
C PRO A 368 31.44 0.88 9.03
#